data_AF-A0A537UAQ4-F1
#
_entry.id   AF-A0A537UAQ4-F1
#
_cell.length_a   1.000
_cell.length_b   1.000
_cell.length_c   1.000
_cell.angle_alpha   90.00
_cell.angle_beta   90.00
_cell.angle_gamma   90.00
#
_symmetry.space_group_name_H-M   'P 1'
#
loop_
_entity.id
_entity.type
_entity.pdbx_description
1 polymer ?
#
loop_
_entity_poly.entity_id
_entity_poly.type
_entity_poly.pdbx_seq_one_letter_code
_entity_poly.pdbx_strand_id
1 'polypeptide(L)'
;MAGGSAFGLGLLSAPASSQAPEKVTYLFPAPPILPAFGPIQLAQGKGYFTAAGLEVSFAVGRGGVDVAKQVGAGNAPLGGIVADGP
;
A
#
# COMPACT_ATOMS: atom_id res chain seq x y z
N MET A 1 5.36 24.99 54.94
CA MET A 1 6.63 24.32 54.57
C MET A 1 6.28 23.17 53.66
N ALA A 2 6.72 23.25 52.40
CA ALA A 2 6.35 22.37 51.30
C ALA A 2 6.86 20.93 51.51
N GLY A 3 6.09 19.94 51.08
CA GLY A 3 6.50 18.54 50.98
C GLY A 3 5.89 17.94 49.72
N GLY A 4 6.64 18.00 48.62
CA GLY A 4 6.22 17.51 47.31
C GLY A 4 6.29 15.99 47.23
N SER A 5 5.20 15.37 46.79
CA SER A 5 5.18 13.96 46.40
C SER A 5 5.54 13.86 44.92
N ALA A 6 6.70 13.27 44.65
CA ALA A 6 7.21 12.99 43.32
C ALA A 6 6.24 12.09 42.55
N PHE A 7 5.66 12.63 41.47
CA PHE A 7 5.05 11.81 40.42
C PHE A 7 6.19 11.08 39.71
N GLY A 8 6.33 9.79 40.03
CA GLY A 8 7.27 8.91 39.38
C GLY A 8 7.06 8.92 37.87
N LEU A 9 8.13 9.26 37.13
CA LEU A 9 8.28 9.04 35.70
C LEU A 9 8.28 7.53 35.42
N GLY A 10 7.10 6.92 35.47
CA GLY A 10 6.85 5.67 34.78
C GLY A 10 6.85 5.98 33.30
N LEU A 11 7.99 5.76 32.64
CA LEU A 11 8.06 5.66 31.19
C LEU A 11 7.15 4.48 30.79
N LEU A 12 5.87 4.75 30.58
CA LEU A 12 4.97 3.81 29.91
C LEU A 12 5.59 3.54 28.56
N SER A 13 6.24 2.38 28.44
CA SER A 13 6.62 1.79 27.16
C SER A 13 5.32 1.56 26.41
N ALA A 14 4.93 2.54 25.58
CA ALA A 14 3.81 2.38 24.67
C ALA A 14 4.11 1.15 23.82
N PRO A 15 3.21 0.15 23.76
CA PRO A 15 3.40 -0.95 22.84
C PRO A 15 3.55 -0.36 21.45
N ALA A 16 4.69 -0.62 20.80
CA ALA A 16 4.86 -0.33 19.39
C ALA A 16 3.69 -1.01 18.67
N SER A 17 2.73 -0.21 18.20
CA SER A 17 1.62 -0.69 17.42
C SER A 17 2.21 -1.33 16.18
N SER A 18 2.27 -2.66 16.18
CA SER A 18 2.44 -3.45 14.97
C SER A 18 1.24 -3.11 14.10
N GLN A 19 1.39 -2.12 13.24
CA GLN A 19 0.36 -1.75 12.29
C GLN A 19 0.09 -2.99 11.45
N ALA A 20 -1.15 -3.49 11.52
CA ALA A 20 -1.58 -4.56 10.65
C ALA A 20 -1.33 -4.12 9.22
N PRO A 21 -0.76 -4.98 8.36
CA PRO A 21 -0.39 -4.57 7.02
C PRO A 21 -1.64 -4.06 6.28
N GLU A 22 -1.54 -2.87 5.71
CA GLU A 22 -2.64 -2.25 4.98
C GLU A 22 -2.88 -3.04 3.69
N LYS A 23 -4.09 -3.54 3.52
CA LYS A 23 -4.48 -4.32 2.35
C LYS A 23 -4.80 -3.39 1.20
N VAL A 24 -4.00 -3.46 0.15
CA VAL A 24 -4.09 -2.56 -1.00
C VAL A 24 -4.25 -3.40 -2.27
N THR A 25 -5.35 -3.19 -2.98
CA THR A 25 -5.53 -3.77 -4.32
C THR A 25 -5.02 -2.79 -5.37
N TYR A 26 -4.05 -3.22 -6.17
CA TYR A 26 -3.56 -2.49 -7.33
C TYR A 26 -4.15 -3.08 -8.61
N LEU A 27 -4.86 -2.26 -9.38
CA LEU A 27 -5.41 -2.64 -10.67
C LEU A 27 -4.43 -2.37 -11.81
N PHE A 28 -3.95 -3.43 -12.45
CA PHE A 28 -3.23 -3.34 -13.72
C PHE A 28 -4.20 -3.15 -14.89
N PRO A 29 -3.88 -2.33 -15.89
CA PRO A 29 -4.72 -2.15 -17.08
C PRO A 29 -4.54 -3.26 -18.11
N ALA A 30 -3.47 -4.04 -18.03
CA ALA A 30 -3.11 -5.10 -18.96
C ALA A 30 -2.39 -6.23 -18.21
N PRO A 31 -2.19 -7.41 -18.83
CA PRO A 31 -1.50 -8.51 -18.18
C PRO A 31 -0.12 -8.09 -17.64
N PRO A 32 0.27 -8.55 -16.44
CA PRO A 32 1.50 -8.12 -15.77
C PRO A 32 2.79 -8.55 -16.48
N ILE A 33 2.72 -9.31 -17.58
CA ILE A 33 3.90 -9.71 -18.36
C ILE A 33 4.55 -8.56 -19.15
N LEU A 34 3.89 -7.39 -19.23
CA LEU A 34 4.44 -6.24 -19.93
C LEU A 34 5.65 -5.66 -19.17
N PRO A 35 6.75 -5.30 -19.87
CA PRO A 35 7.94 -4.73 -19.25
C PRO A 35 7.66 -3.45 -18.44
N ALA A 36 6.63 -2.69 -18.84
CA ALA A 36 6.17 -1.49 -18.14
C ALA A 36 5.79 -1.75 -16.66
N PHE A 37 5.43 -2.98 -16.31
CA PHE A 37 5.05 -3.38 -14.95
C PHE A 37 6.19 -4.06 -14.18
N GLY A 38 7.38 -4.15 -14.76
CA GLY A 38 8.56 -4.74 -14.14
C GLY A 38 8.92 -4.13 -12.77
N PRO A 39 8.93 -2.79 -12.60
CA PRO A 39 9.28 -2.18 -11.31
C PRO A 39 8.35 -2.59 -10.16
N ILE A 40 7.04 -2.65 -10.40
CA ILE A 40 6.04 -2.99 -9.39
C ILE A 40 6.13 -4.48 -9.01
N GLN A 41 6.37 -5.35 -9.98
CA GLN A 41 6.59 -6.78 -9.73
C GLN A 41 7.90 -7.04 -8.98
N LEU A 42 8.97 -6.32 -9.31
CA LEU A 42 10.22 -6.40 -8.57
C LEU A 42 10.02 -5.93 -7.12
N ALA A 43 9.20 -4.92 -6.88
CA ALA A 43 8.88 -4.46 -5.53
C ALA A 43 8.12 -5.52 -4.71
N GLN A 44 7.21 -6.26 -5.34
CA GLN A 44 6.54 -7.40 -4.69
C GLN A 44 7.53 -8.52 -4.37
N GLY A 45 8.31 -8.96 -5.37
CA GLY A 45 9.27 -10.05 -5.20
C GLY A 45 10.39 -9.74 -4.21
N LYS A 46 10.79 -8.46 -4.09
CA LYS A 46 11.77 -7.99 -3.10
C LYS A 46 11.17 -7.71 -1.72
N GLY A 47 9.85 -7.85 -1.55
CA GLY A 47 9.18 -7.61 -0.28
C GLY A 47 9.15 -6.15 0.16
N TYR A 48 9.33 -5.18 -0.75
CA TYR A 48 9.29 -3.75 -0.40
C TYR A 48 7.90 -3.34 0.12
N PHE A 49 6.84 -3.96 -0.37
CA PHE A 49 5.49 -3.73 0.15
C PHE A 49 5.36 -4.23 1.59
N THR A 50 5.83 -5.44 1.89
CA THR A 50 5.81 -5.98 3.26
C THR A 50 6.67 -5.14 4.21
N ALA A 51 7.83 -4.66 3.75
CA ALA A 51 8.68 -3.76 4.53
C ALA A 51 8.01 -2.39 4.81
N ALA A 52 7.14 -1.93 3.91
CA ALA A 52 6.31 -0.74 4.10
C ALA A 52 5.02 -1.02 4.90
N GLY A 53 4.80 -2.25 5.37
CA GLY A 53 3.57 -2.63 6.06
C GLY A 53 2.36 -2.69 5.13
N LEU A 54 2.56 -3.01 3.84
CA LEU A 54 1.51 -3.11 2.83
C LEU A 54 1.35 -4.57 2.36
N GLU A 55 0.10 -5.05 2.37
CA GLU A 55 -0.29 -6.30 1.73
C GLU A 55 -0.90 -5.98 0.36
N VAL A 56 -0.06 -5.98 -0.68
CA VAL A 56 -0.48 -5.60 -2.04
C VAL A 56 -1.01 -6.82 -2.80
N SER A 57 -2.26 -6.71 -3.28
CA SER A 57 -2.90 -7.68 -4.17
C SER A 57 -3.03 -7.09 -5.57
N PHE A 58 -2.76 -7.89 -6.59
CA PHE A 58 -2.80 -7.47 -7.98
C PHE A 58 -4.02 -8.03 -8.70
N ALA A 59 -4.81 -7.12 -9.28
CA ALA A 59 -5.94 -7.45 -10.13
C ALA A 59 -5.71 -6.89 -11.54
N VAL A 60 -6.31 -7.50 -12.56
CA VAL A 60 -6.16 -7.07 -13.95
C VAL A 60 -7.50 -6.58 -14.49
N GLY A 61 -7.55 -5.33 -14.92
CA GLY A 61 -8.66 -4.72 -15.63
C GLY A 61 -8.54 -4.85 -17.15
N ARG A 62 -9.53 -4.34 -17.87
CA ARG A 62 -9.61 -4.38 -19.35
C ARG A 62 -9.18 -3.04 -19.98
N GLY A 63 -7.96 -2.60 -19.70
CA GLY A 63 -7.39 -1.34 -20.19
C GLY A 63 -7.52 -0.17 -19.21
N GLY A 64 -6.85 0.95 -19.50
CA GLY A 64 -6.78 2.11 -18.60
C GLY A 64 -8.14 2.75 -18.29
N VAL A 65 -9.09 2.71 -19.22
CA VAL A 65 -10.46 3.23 -19.01
C VAL A 65 -11.24 2.38 -18.02
N ASP A 66 -11.09 1.05 -18.09
CA ASP A 66 -11.73 0.14 -17.14
C ASP A 66 -11.12 0.32 -15.75
N VAL A 67 -9.79 0.42 -15.65
CA VAL A 67 -9.11 0.72 -14.39
C VAL A 67 -9.59 2.04 -13.78
N ALA A 68 -9.69 3.11 -14.57
CA ALA A 68 -10.19 4.40 -14.08
C ALA A 68 -11.63 4.30 -13.55
N LYS A 69 -12.51 3.52 -14.20
CA LYS A 69 -13.87 3.26 -13.72
C LYS A 69 -13.88 2.48 -12.40
N GLN A 70 -13.06 1.44 -12.29
CA GLN A 70 -13.00 0.62 -11.08
C GLN A 70 -12.43 1.39 -9.88
N VAL A 71 -11.42 2.23 -10.10
CA VAL A 71 -10.86 3.11 -9.07
C VAL A 71 -11.89 4.19 -8.69
N GLY A 72 -12.54 4.82 -9.69
CA GLY A 72 -13.58 5.82 -9.44
C GLY A 72 -14.83 5.24 -8.74
N ALA A 73 -15.13 3.97 -8.95
CA ALA A 73 -16.19 3.25 -8.26
C ALA A 73 -15.80 2.79 -6.83
N GLY A 74 -14.53 2.93 -6.43
CA GLY A 74 -14.03 2.48 -5.14
C GLY A 74 -13.75 0.97 -5.05
N ASN A 75 -13.77 0.25 -6.17
CA ASN A 75 -13.49 -1.19 -6.21
C ASN A 75 -11.99 -1.51 -6.05
N ALA A 76 -11.12 -0.52 -6.29
CA ALA A 76 -9.72 -0.58 -5.92
C ALA A 76 -9.21 0.81 -5.50
N PRO A 77 -8.34 0.90 -4.50
CA PRO A 77 -7.78 2.17 -4.04
C PRO A 77 -6.84 2.84 -5.07
N LEU A 78 -6.19 2.06 -5.95
CA LEU A 78 -5.35 2.59 -7.02
C LEU A 78 -5.23 1.61 -8.19
N GLY A 79 -4.83 2.14 -9.34
CA GLY A 79 -4.55 1.36 -10.52
C GLY A 79 -3.68 2.10 -11.52
N GLY A 80 -2.98 1.34 -12.36
CA GLY A 80 -2.12 1.87 -13.40
C GLY A 80 -2.92 2.19 -14.67
N ILE A 81 -2.46 3.21 -15.38
CA ILE A 81 -2.83 3.42 -16.78
C ILE A 81 -1.58 3.17 -17.63
N VAL A 82 -1.73 2.41 -18.70
CA VAL A 82 -0.73 2.39 -19.77
C VAL A 82 -1.24 3.40 -20.78
N ALA A 83 -0.51 4.50 -20.91
CA ALA A 83 -0.68 5.39 -22.04
C ALA A 83 0.08 4.76 -23.21
N ASP A 84 -0.65 4.10 -24.12
CA ASP A 84 -0.13 3.84 -25.46
C ASP A 84 -0.10 5.19 -26.19
N GLY A 85 0.97 5.96 -25.95
CA GLY A 85 1.32 7.14 -26.74
C GLY A 85 2.09 6.71 -28.00
N PRO A 86 1.95 7.43 -29.13
CA PRO A 86 2.66 7.13 -30.38
C PRO A 86 4.19 7.19 -30.22
#